data_AF-A0AA37JF03-F1
#
_entry.id   AF-A0AA37JF03-F1
#
_cell.length_a   1.000
_cell.length_b   1.000
_cell.length_c   1.000
_cell.angle_alpha   90.00
_cell.angle_beta   90.00
_cell.angle_gamma   90.00
#
_symmetry.space_group_name_H-M   'P 1'
#
loop_
_entity.id
_entity.type
_entity.pdbx_description
1 polymer ?
#
loop_
_entity_poly.entity_id
_entity_poly.type
_entity_poly.pdbx_seq_one_letter_code
_entity_poly.pdbx_strand_id
1 'polypeptide(L)'
;MIEAELTGERGIAYGLTQWDYGQILSVAYEIPDGSEVNFYQGSLSSMEYMHGKQVKIPDYMLQNATAITAYIYIRKENSGETVLAIWMPVASRPRPDNYILPDMEEYKRLLPLDGEPGQVPVKIYGEGYVATWGYRADSMIYDGEYAQLMSGDIPVGERVRIMKEEREIELTNDGTDIKLRYTDSNEWHVLVSLYSLTGPQGPPGITPEFEIRDGNLIAKYNK
;
A
#
# COMPACT_ATOMS: atom_id res chain seq x y z
N MET A 1 0.46 -17.93 -13.73
CA MET A 1 0.70 -16.65 -14.44
C MET A 1 0.25 -16.85 -15.86
N ILE A 2 -0.52 -15.92 -16.40
CA ILE A 2 -1.01 -15.91 -17.77
C ILE A 2 -0.59 -14.61 -18.45
N GLU A 3 -0.35 -14.67 -19.76
CA GLU A 3 0.05 -13.51 -20.54
C GLU A 3 -1.11 -13.06 -21.43
N ALA A 4 -1.33 -11.75 -21.50
CA ALA A 4 -2.34 -11.18 -22.39
C ALA A 4 -1.79 -11.03 -23.81
N GLU A 5 -2.48 -11.64 -24.76
CA GLU A 5 -2.32 -11.37 -26.19
C GLU A 5 -3.13 -10.13 -26.55
N LEU A 6 -2.46 -9.05 -26.94
CA LEU A 6 -3.07 -7.74 -27.14
C LEU A 6 -3.21 -7.42 -28.64
N THR A 7 -4.38 -6.90 -29.03
CA THR A 7 -4.70 -6.40 -30.37
C THR A 7 -5.34 -5.01 -30.22
N GLY A 8 -4.51 -3.97 -30.25
CA GLY A 8 -4.94 -2.59 -29.98
C GLY A 8 -5.33 -2.42 -28.51
N GLU A 9 -6.52 -1.86 -28.26
CA GLU A 9 -7.07 -1.61 -26.91
C GLU A 9 -7.77 -2.84 -26.29
N ARG A 10 -7.69 -4.00 -26.95
CA ARG A 10 -8.33 -5.24 -26.49
C ARG A 10 -7.31 -6.36 -26.39
N GLY A 11 -7.56 -7.29 -25.48
CA GLY A 11 -6.73 -8.45 -25.29
C GLY A 11 -7.50 -9.70 -24.94
N ILE A 12 -6.84 -10.84 -25.10
CA ILE A 12 -7.31 -12.12 -24.60
C ILE A 12 -6.16 -12.78 -23.84
N ALA A 13 -6.44 -13.39 -22.69
CA ALA A 13 -5.43 -14.18 -21.97
C ALA A 13 -6.01 -15.56 -21.63
N TYR A 14 -5.31 -16.61 -22.05
CA TYR A 14 -5.72 -18.00 -21.85
C TYR A 14 -4.95 -18.65 -20.69
N GLY A 15 -5.50 -19.73 -20.15
CA GLY A 15 -4.83 -20.57 -19.14
C GLY A 15 -5.48 -20.56 -17.75
N LEU A 16 -6.56 -19.79 -17.54
CA LEU A 16 -7.30 -19.86 -16.27
C LEU A 16 -8.11 -21.14 -16.18
N THR A 17 -8.09 -21.74 -15.00
CA THR A 17 -8.86 -22.94 -14.66
C THR A 17 -9.52 -22.74 -13.31
N GLN A 18 -10.72 -23.28 -13.10
CA GLN A 18 -11.38 -23.17 -11.80
C GLN A 18 -10.51 -23.73 -10.67
N TRP A 19 -10.52 -23.10 -9.50
CA TRP A 19 -9.74 -23.49 -8.31
C TRP A 19 -8.23 -23.33 -8.44
N ASP A 20 -7.72 -22.74 -9.51
CA ASP A 20 -6.30 -22.50 -9.73
C ASP A 20 -5.93 -21.12 -9.19
N TYR A 21 -5.67 -21.01 -7.90
CA TYR A 21 -5.51 -19.72 -7.21
C TYR A 21 -4.10 -19.14 -7.31
N GLY A 22 -3.97 -17.85 -7.00
CA GLY A 22 -2.71 -17.13 -7.11
C GLY A 22 -2.35 -16.77 -8.54
N GLN A 23 -3.31 -16.80 -9.46
CA GLN A 23 -3.07 -16.44 -10.85
C GLN A 23 -2.79 -14.94 -10.97
N ILE A 24 -1.86 -14.64 -11.87
CA ILE A 24 -1.37 -13.30 -12.14
C ILE A 24 -1.54 -13.09 -13.63
N LEU A 25 -2.18 -11.98 -14.00
CA LEU A 25 -2.25 -11.49 -15.36
C LEU A 25 -1.01 -10.63 -15.62
N SER A 26 -0.29 -10.94 -16.70
CA SER A 26 0.84 -10.16 -17.19
C SER A 26 0.49 -9.51 -18.54
N VAL A 27 0.86 -8.24 -18.70
CA VAL A 27 0.64 -7.48 -19.93
C VAL A 27 1.97 -7.11 -20.60
N ALA A 28 2.02 -7.08 -21.93
CA ALA A 28 3.27 -6.83 -22.65
C ALA A 28 3.77 -5.37 -22.52
N TYR A 29 2.82 -4.42 -22.49
CA TYR A 29 3.11 -2.98 -22.43
C TYR A 29 3.54 -2.53 -21.04
N GLU A 30 4.31 -1.46 -20.97
CA GLU A 30 4.51 -0.77 -19.70
C GLU A 30 3.25 -0.02 -19.31
N ILE A 31 2.71 -0.39 -18.16
CA ILE A 31 1.59 0.29 -17.51
C ILE A 31 2.16 0.86 -16.21
N PRO A 32 1.88 2.14 -15.88
CA PRO A 32 2.36 2.72 -14.63
C PRO A 32 1.89 1.91 -13.43
N ASP A 33 2.81 1.64 -12.51
CA ASP A 33 2.48 1.06 -11.21
C ASP A 33 1.41 1.88 -10.50
N GLY A 34 0.49 1.19 -9.84
CA GLY A 34 -0.67 1.81 -9.21
C GLY A 34 -1.83 2.13 -10.16
N SER A 35 -1.73 1.81 -11.46
CA SER A 35 -2.89 1.88 -12.37
C SER A 35 -3.99 0.94 -11.91
N GLU A 36 -5.25 1.38 -11.99
CA GLU A 36 -6.41 0.63 -11.53
C GLU A 36 -6.79 -0.47 -12.54
N VAL A 37 -7.09 -1.66 -12.04
CA VAL A 37 -7.61 -2.78 -12.84
C VAL A 37 -8.95 -3.22 -12.27
N ASN A 38 -10.00 -3.05 -13.06
CA ASN A 38 -11.35 -3.46 -12.69
C ASN A 38 -11.68 -4.80 -13.35
N PHE A 39 -11.81 -5.85 -12.54
CA PHE A 39 -12.23 -7.18 -12.96
C PHE A 39 -13.75 -7.32 -12.85
N TYR A 40 -14.36 -7.98 -13.83
CA TYR A 40 -15.79 -8.28 -13.86
C TYR A 40 -16.04 -9.73 -14.29
N GLN A 41 -16.97 -10.41 -13.64
CA GLN A 41 -17.41 -11.77 -13.98
C GLN A 41 -18.89 -11.95 -13.63
N GLY A 42 -19.77 -11.80 -14.61
CA GLY A 42 -21.22 -11.81 -14.36
C GLY A 42 -21.62 -10.67 -13.42
N SER A 43 -22.08 -10.99 -12.20
CA SER A 43 -22.41 -10.03 -11.15
C SER A 43 -21.25 -9.71 -10.19
N LEU A 44 -20.10 -10.37 -10.33
CA LEU A 44 -18.92 -10.15 -9.51
C LEU A 44 -18.07 -9.01 -10.07
N SER A 45 -17.52 -8.19 -9.19
CA SER A 45 -16.57 -7.13 -9.55
C SER A 45 -15.48 -6.98 -8.48
N SER A 46 -14.24 -6.74 -8.90
CA SER A 46 -13.10 -6.44 -8.03
C SER A 46 -12.27 -5.30 -8.61
N MET A 47 -11.66 -4.50 -7.75
CA MET A 47 -10.64 -3.53 -8.14
C MET A 47 -9.31 -3.96 -7.54
N GLU A 48 -8.27 -4.00 -8.37
CA GLU A 48 -6.88 -4.28 -8.00
C GLU A 48 -5.96 -3.23 -8.62
N TYR A 49 -4.68 -3.25 -8.26
CA TYR A 49 -3.69 -2.31 -8.76
C TYR A 49 -2.56 -3.02 -9.50
N MET A 50 -2.09 -2.41 -10.59
CA MET A 50 -0.91 -2.87 -11.31
C MET A 50 0.34 -2.71 -10.43
N HIS A 51 1.17 -3.75 -10.41
CA HIS A 51 2.51 -3.73 -9.84
C HIS A 51 3.48 -4.24 -10.90
N GLY A 52 4.31 -3.36 -11.45
CA GLY A 52 4.99 -3.57 -12.72
C GLY A 52 4.01 -3.84 -13.85
N LYS A 53 4.31 -4.87 -14.66
CA LYS A 53 3.47 -5.35 -15.76
C LYS A 53 2.44 -6.39 -15.34
N GLN A 54 2.17 -6.52 -14.05
CA GLN A 54 1.42 -7.64 -13.49
C GLN A 54 0.32 -7.17 -12.54
N VAL A 55 -0.75 -7.97 -12.47
CA VAL A 55 -1.83 -7.78 -11.50
C VAL A 55 -2.36 -9.15 -11.05
N LYS A 56 -2.65 -9.29 -9.76
CA LYS A 56 -3.22 -10.52 -9.22
C LYS A 56 -4.68 -10.63 -9.66
N ILE A 57 -5.08 -11.81 -10.13
CA ILE A 57 -6.48 -12.12 -10.42
C ILE A 57 -7.16 -12.53 -9.11
N PRO A 58 -8.32 -11.97 -8.74
CA PRO A 58 -8.99 -12.33 -7.51
C PRO A 58 -9.39 -13.81 -7.47
N ASP A 59 -8.93 -14.53 -6.45
CA ASP A 59 -9.08 -15.98 -6.34
C ASP A 59 -10.56 -16.41 -6.35
N TYR A 60 -11.45 -15.60 -5.76
CA TYR A 60 -12.89 -15.89 -5.73
C TYR A 60 -13.54 -15.88 -7.13
N MET A 61 -12.98 -15.14 -8.09
CA MET A 61 -13.45 -15.18 -9.49
C MET A 61 -13.05 -16.47 -10.20
N LEU A 62 -12.08 -17.23 -9.67
CA LEU A 62 -11.69 -18.54 -10.20
C LEU A 62 -12.54 -19.68 -9.62
N GLN A 63 -13.57 -19.38 -8.83
CA GLN A 63 -14.55 -20.38 -8.38
C GLN A 63 -15.65 -20.62 -9.41
N ASN A 64 -15.85 -19.70 -10.35
CA ASN A 64 -16.84 -19.79 -11.42
C ASN A 64 -16.17 -20.02 -12.78
N ALA A 65 -16.80 -20.79 -13.67
CA ALA A 65 -16.31 -21.03 -15.03
C ALA A 65 -16.68 -19.90 -16.02
N THR A 66 -17.37 -18.85 -15.56
CA THR A 66 -17.71 -17.69 -16.39
C THR A 66 -16.44 -16.91 -16.74
N ALA A 67 -16.35 -16.37 -17.96
CA ALA A 67 -15.19 -15.57 -18.34
C ALA A 67 -15.08 -14.29 -17.48
N ILE A 68 -13.84 -13.90 -17.21
CA ILE A 68 -13.48 -12.67 -16.49
C ILE A 68 -13.08 -11.62 -17.53
N THR A 69 -13.56 -10.39 -17.37
CA THR A 69 -13.11 -9.23 -18.16
C THR A 69 -12.37 -8.26 -17.25
N ALA A 70 -11.13 -7.92 -17.59
CA ALA A 70 -10.34 -6.90 -16.89
C ALA A 70 -10.28 -5.61 -17.70
N TYR A 71 -10.56 -4.47 -17.06
CA TYR A 71 -10.37 -3.15 -17.64
C TYR A 71 -9.25 -2.43 -16.91
N ILE A 72 -8.20 -2.06 -17.65
CA ILE A 72 -7.06 -1.32 -17.11
C ILE A 72 -7.29 0.16 -17.35
N TYR A 73 -7.32 0.92 -16.28
CA TYR A 73 -7.58 2.35 -16.25
C TYR A 73 -6.33 3.11 -15.81
N ILE A 74 -5.89 4.05 -16.63
CA ILE A 74 -4.76 4.93 -16.30
C ILE A 74 -5.32 6.29 -15.92
N ARG A 75 -4.97 6.76 -14.72
CA ARG A 75 -5.33 8.08 -14.22
C ARG A 75 -4.15 9.04 -14.37
N LYS A 76 -4.41 10.18 -15.01
CA LYS A 76 -3.54 11.35 -15.11
C LYS A 76 -4.10 12.46 -14.21
N GLU A 77 -3.35 13.54 -13.97
CA GLU A 77 -3.73 14.59 -13.01
C GLU A 77 -5.14 15.16 -13.23
N ASN A 78 -5.58 15.31 -14.49
CA ASN A 78 -6.84 15.95 -14.86
C ASN A 78 -7.77 15.07 -15.72
N SER A 79 -7.41 13.81 -15.95
CA SER A 79 -8.20 12.90 -16.77
C SER A 79 -7.84 11.45 -16.45
N GLY A 80 -8.68 10.50 -16.82
CA GLY A 80 -8.24 9.12 -16.90
C GLY A 80 -9.06 8.37 -17.92
N GLU A 81 -8.44 7.35 -18.48
CA GLU A 81 -8.97 6.61 -19.61
C GLU A 81 -8.74 5.11 -19.42
N THR A 82 -9.74 4.32 -19.82
CA THR A 82 -9.58 2.88 -19.94
C THR A 82 -8.74 2.61 -21.18
N VAL A 83 -7.55 2.05 -20.98
CA VAL A 83 -6.57 1.84 -22.06
C VAL A 83 -6.62 0.42 -22.62
N LEU A 84 -7.07 -0.55 -21.82
CA LEU A 84 -7.11 -1.96 -22.22
C LEU A 84 -8.33 -2.68 -21.64
N ALA A 85 -8.96 -3.51 -22.45
CA ALA A 85 -9.97 -4.47 -22.03
C ALA A 85 -9.52 -5.90 -22.38
N ILE A 86 -9.31 -6.75 -21.38
CA ILE A 86 -8.76 -8.10 -21.54
C ILE A 86 -9.81 -9.13 -21.15
N TRP A 87 -10.15 -10.02 -22.08
CA TRP A 87 -11.09 -11.12 -21.87
C TRP A 87 -10.35 -12.41 -21.50
N MET A 88 -10.81 -13.12 -20.47
CA MET A 88 -10.12 -14.29 -19.91
C MET A 88 -11.12 -15.42 -19.68
N PRO A 89 -11.14 -16.47 -20.54
CA PRO A 89 -11.97 -17.64 -20.32
C PRO A 89 -11.43 -18.45 -19.14
N VAL A 90 -12.34 -18.95 -18.29
CA VAL A 90 -12.00 -19.84 -17.17
C VAL A 90 -12.47 -21.25 -17.50
N ALA A 91 -11.52 -22.18 -17.66
CA ALA A 91 -11.83 -23.58 -17.90
C ALA A 91 -12.48 -24.21 -16.65
N SER A 92 -13.58 -24.96 -16.84
CA SER A 92 -14.22 -25.64 -15.73
C SER A 92 -13.37 -26.80 -15.23
N ARG A 93 -13.25 -26.93 -13.91
CA ARG A 93 -12.53 -28.02 -13.24
C ARG A 93 -13.29 -28.43 -11.98
N PRO A 94 -13.39 -29.74 -11.68
CA PRO A 94 -13.92 -30.19 -10.40
C PRO A 94 -13.16 -29.54 -9.23
N ARG A 95 -13.90 -29.17 -8.18
CA ARG A 95 -13.27 -28.71 -6.94
C ARG A 95 -12.38 -29.84 -6.40
N PRO A 96 -11.11 -29.59 -6.07
CA PRO A 96 -10.26 -30.62 -5.48
C PRO A 96 -10.84 -31.14 -4.15
N ASP A 97 -10.72 -32.44 -3.88
CA ASP A 97 -11.33 -33.06 -2.69
C ASP A 97 -10.72 -32.56 -1.37
N ASN A 98 -9.48 -32.09 -1.39
CA ASN A 98 -8.77 -31.52 -0.25
C ASN A 98 -8.92 -29.99 -0.16
N TYR A 99 -9.84 -29.40 -0.92
CA TYR A 99 -10.05 -27.97 -0.98
C TYR A 99 -11.00 -27.52 0.13
N ILE A 100 -10.49 -26.74 1.10
CA ILE A 100 -11.22 -26.30 2.28
C ILE A 100 -11.32 -24.77 2.26
N LEU A 101 -12.54 -24.22 2.17
CA LEU A 101 -12.77 -22.79 2.31
C LEU A 101 -12.93 -22.39 3.78
N PRO A 102 -12.59 -21.15 4.18
CA PRO A 102 -12.74 -20.68 5.57
C PRO A 102 -14.14 -20.80 6.18
N ASP A 103 -15.17 -20.85 5.34
CA ASP A 103 -16.58 -21.00 5.71
C ASP A 103 -17.06 -22.46 5.79
N MET A 104 -16.19 -23.44 5.48
CA MET A 104 -16.50 -24.88 5.57
C MET A 104 -16.17 -25.45 6.94
N GLU A 105 -16.96 -26.44 7.38
CA GLU A 105 -16.75 -27.13 8.65
C GLU A 105 -15.38 -27.84 8.71
N GLU A 106 -14.89 -28.32 7.56
CA GLU A 106 -13.57 -28.93 7.40
C GLU A 106 -12.43 -27.95 7.70
N TYR A 107 -12.67 -26.63 7.63
CA TYR A 107 -11.69 -25.61 7.99
C TYR A 107 -11.31 -25.66 9.46
N LYS A 108 -12.25 -26.10 10.32
CA LYS A 108 -11.97 -26.33 11.75
C LYS A 108 -10.86 -27.36 11.96
N ARG A 109 -10.66 -28.30 11.02
CA ARG A 109 -9.59 -29.30 11.08
C ARG A 109 -8.19 -28.73 10.79
N LEU A 110 -8.12 -27.57 10.14
CA LEU A 110 -6.87 -26.85 9.88
C LEU A 110 -6.46 -25.95 11.06
N LEU A 111 -7.39 -25.68 11.97
CA LEU A 111 -7.12 -24.95 13.19
C LEU A 111 -6.63 -25.91 14.27
N PRO A 112 -5.79 -25.45 15.22
CA PRO A 112 -5.49 -26.25 16.40
C PRO A 112 -6.78 -26.61 17.14
N LEU A 113 -6.83 -27.78 17.78
CA LEU A 113 -7.96 -28.16 18.62
C LEU A 113 -8.12 -27.15 19.78
N ASP A 114 -9.38 -26.85 20.14
CA ASP A 114 -9.79 -26.12 21.35
C ASP A 114 -9.23 -24.70 21.53
N GLY A 115 -9.82 -23.73 20.82
CA GLY A 115 -9.52 -22.30 20.96
C GLY A 115 -10.63 -21.51 21.68
N GLU A 116 -10.24 -20.48 22.42
CA GLU A 116 -11.16 -19.55 23.07
C GLU A 116 -11.45 -18.34 22.17
N PRO A 117 -12.64 -17.71 22.28
CA PRO A 117 -12.93 -16.46 21.59
C PRO A 117 -11.85 -15.40 21.83
N GLY A 118 -11.38 -14.77 20.74
CA GLY A 118 -10.31 -13.77 20.78
C GLY A 118 -8.90 -14.32 20.55
N GLN A 119 -8.72 -15.65 20.52
CA GLN A 119 -7.45 -16.25 20.11
C GLN A 119 -7.35 -16.37 18.58
N VAL A 120 -6.12 -16.30 18.08
CA VAL A 120 -5.78 -16.53 16.68
C VAL A 120 -4.75 -17.65 16.57
N PRO A 121 -4.69 -18.39 15.45
CA PRO A 121 -3.61 -19.32 15.21
C PRO A 121 -2.28 -18.56 15.13
N VAL A 122 -1.34 -18.91 16.01
CA VAL A 122 0.03 -18.40 16.01
C VAL A 122 1.00 -19.52 15.69
N LYS A 123 2.04 -19.20 14.93
CA LYS A 123 3.10 -20.16 14.60
C LYS A 123 4.05 -20.26 15.78
N ILE A 124 4.33 -21.49 16.22
CA ILE A 124 5.43 -21.74 17.15
C ILE A 124 6.70 -21.96 16.33
N TYR A 125 7.77 -21.23 16.63
CA TYR A 125 9.07 -21.49 16.02
C TYR A 125 9.66 -22.75 16.67
N GLY A 126 9.46 -23.90 16.02
CA GLY A 126 9.96 -25.22 16.44
C GLY A 126 9.90 -26.23 15.29
N GLU A 127 10.35 -27.47 15.53
CA GLU A 127 10.24 -28.54 14.54
C GLU A 127 8.77 -28.92 14.31
N GLY A 128 8.31 -28.88 13.06
CA GLY A 128 7.02 -29.45 12.66
C GLY A 128 5.92 -28.49 12.19
N TYR A 129 6.19 -27.20 11.95
CA TYR A 129 5.17 -26.23 11.46
C TYR A 129 3.84 -26.30 12.26
N VAL A 130 3.93 -26.44 13.58
CA VAL A 130 2.75 -26.54 14.44
C VAL A 130 2.19 -25.15 14.72
N ALA A 131 0.91 -24.94 14.44
CA ALA A 131 0.16 -23.78 14.91
C ALA A 131 -0.45 -24.09 16.28
N THR A 132 -0.53 -23.09 17.15
CA THR A 132 -1.28 -23.13 18.42
C THR A 132 -2.18 -21.91 18.53
N TRP A 133 -3.11 -21.91 19.48
CA TRP A 133 -3.87 -20.72 19.82
C TRP A 133 -3.01 -19.74 20.63
N GLY A 134 -3.05 -18.46 20.25
CA GLY A 134 -2.41 -17.37 20.96
C GLY A 134 -3.24 -16.09 20.86
N TYR A 135 -2.95 -15.13 21.73
CA TYR A 135 -3.66 -13.85 21.74
C TYR A 135 -3.03 -12.88 20.74
N ARG A 136 -3.87 -12.23 19.93
CA ARG A 136 -3.43 -11.20 19.00
C ARG A 136 -3.33 -9.87 19.75
N ALA A 137 -2.18 -9.20 19.66
CA ALA A 137 -2.12 -7.80 20.08
C ALA A 137 -3.04 -6.96 19.17
N ASP A 138 -4.17 -6.52 19.70
CA ASP A 138 -5.17 -5.69 19.01
C ASP A 138 -5.14 -4.24 19.51
N SER A 139 -4.53 -4.01 20.66
CA SER A 139 -4.47 -2.71 21.32
C SER A 139 -3.20 -2.57 22.16
N MET A 140 -2.94 -1.36 22.63
CA MET A 140 -1.78 -1.02 23.46
C MET A 140 -2.19 0.03 24.48
N ILE A 141 -1.81 -0.18 25.74
CA ILE A 141 -2.00 0.78 26.83
C ILE A 141 -0.65 1.39 27.17
N TYR A 142 -0.64 2.71 27.39
CA TYR A 142 0.53 3.45 27.84
C TYR A 142 0.17 4.24 29.11
N ASP A 143 0.93 4.04 30.17
CA ASP A 143 0.68 4.65 31.49
C ASP A 143 1.57 5.87 31.78
N GLY A 144 2.42 6.28 30.82
CA GLY A 144 3.39 7.36 30.99
C GLY A 144 4.82 6.88 31.24
N GLU A 145 5.03 5.61 31.57
CA GLU A 145 6.36 5.01 31.74
C GLU A 145 6.49 3.67 31.00
N TYR A 146 5.41 2.90 30.91
CA TYR A 146 5.39 1.58 30.28
C TYR A 146 4.31 1.50 29.20
N ALA A 147 4.65 0.85 28.10
CA ALA A 147 3.70 0.41 27.09
C ALA A 147 3.46 -1.10 27.24
N GLN A 148 2.19 -1.52 27.27
CA GLN A 148 1.76 -2.91 27.33
C GLN A 148 0.85 -3.20 26.15
N LEU A 149 1.16 -4.25 25.38
CA LEU A 149 0.26 -4.76 24.34
C LEU A 149 -0.89 -5.54 24.97
N MET A 150 -2.06 -5.47 24.36
CA MET A 150 -3.32 -6.02 24.85
C MET A 150 -4.05 -6.79 23.75
N SER A 151 -4.86 -7.77 24.15
CA SER A 151 -5.85 -8.50 23.34
C SER A 151 -7.18 -8.38 24.08
N GLY A 152 -7.97 -7.34 23.76
CA GLY A 152 -9.06 -6.91 24.63
C GLY A 152 -8.55 -6.56 26.03
N ASP A 153 -9.05 -7.25 27.05
CA ASP A 153 -8.64 -7.02 28.45
C ASP A 153 -7.42 -7.85 28.89
N ILE A 154 -6.83 -8.64 27.99
CA ILE A 154 -5.73 -9.58 28.31
C ILE A 154 -4.38 -8.97 27.89
N PRO A 155 -3.38 -8.83 28.78
CA PRO A 155 -2.05 -8.37 28.41
C PRO A 155 -1.30 -9.43 27.58
N VAL A 156 -0.65 -8.99 26.51
CA VAL A 156 0.12 -9.84 25.59
C VAL A 156 1.61 -9.49 25.68
N GLY A 157 2.43 -10.48 26.03
CA GLY A 157 3.88 -10.30 26.16
C GLY A 157 4.28 -9.41 27.34
N GLU A 158 5.57 -9.09 27.41
CA GLU A 158 6.11 -8.20 28.45
C GLU A 158 5.87 -6.74 28.10
N ARG A 159 5.49 -5.93 29.11
CA ARG A 159 5.49 -4.47 28.97
C ARG A 159 6.89 -3.94 28.74
N VAL A 160 7.00 -2.93 27.89
CA VAL A 160 8.25 -2.26 27.56
C VAL A 160 8.28 -0.90 28.25
N ARG A 161 9.38 -0.57 28.92
CA ARG A 161 9.60 0.76 29.47
C ARG A 161 9.88 1.74 28.33
N ILE A 162 9.05 2.76 28.20
CA ILE A 162 9.27 3.86 27.27
C ILE A 162 10.10 4.90 28.01
N MET A 163 11.39 4.97 27.70
CA MET A 163 12.26 6.02 28.23
C MET A 163 11.87 7.34 27.58
N LYS A 164 11.13 8.16 28.32
CA LYS A 164 10.87 9.54 27.97
C LYS A 164 12.11 10.37 28.30
N GLU A 165 13.15 10.25 27.49
CA GLU A 165 14.20 11.26 27.51
C GLU A 165 13.64 12.50 26.80
N GLU A 166 13.06 13.42 27.58
CA GLU A 166 12.82 14.79 27.12
C GLU A 166 14.19 15.46 26.94
N ARG A 167 14.89 15.14 25.85
CA ARG A 167 16.07 15.90 25.45
C ARG A 167 15.58 17.11 24.68
N GLU A 168 15.73 18.27 25.27
CA GLU A 168 15.51 19.53 24.57
C GLU A 168 16.51 19.63 23.43
N ILE A 169 16.03 20.10 22.27
CA ILE A 169 16.86 20.26 21.07
C ILE A 169 17.01 21.73 20.74
N GLU A 170 18.18 22.11 20.26
CA GLU A 170 18.43 23.40 19.63
C GLU A 170 18.58 23.21 18.13
N LEU A 171 18.01 24.14 17.37
CA LEU A 171 18.10 24.19 15.90
C LEU A 171 18.91 25.43 15.52
N THR A 172 19.78 25.28 14.53
CA THR A 172 20.52 26.40 13.95
C THR A 172 20.62 26.30 12.43
N ASN A 173 20.80 27.45 11.81
CA ASN A 173 21.18 27.60 10.40
C ASN A 173 22.49 28.39 10.36
N ASP A 174 23.57 27.75 9.89
CA ASP A 174 24.91 28.35 9.85
C ASP A 174 25.21 29.04 8.50
N GLY A 175 24.20 29.20 7.65
CA GLY A 175 24.31 29.75 6.31
C GLY A 175 24.59 28.72 5.23
N THR A 176 24.88 27.47 5.58
CA THR A 176 25.10 26.37 4.62
C THR A 176 24.16 25.20 4.87
N ASP A 177 23.95 24.81 6.14
CA ASP A 177 23.08 23.69 6.52
C ASP A 177 22.15 24.06 7.67
N ILE A 178 21.03 23.34 7.76
CA ILE A 178 20.20 23.27 8.96
C ILE A 178 20.72 22.13 9.83
N LYS A 179 21.02 22.43 11.09
CA LYS A 179 21.60 21.48 12.06
C LYS A 179 20.80 21.46 13.35
N LEU A 180 20.83 20.35 14.07
CA LEU A 180 20.31 20.23 15.43
C LEU A 180 21.38 19.75 16.41
N ARG A 181 21.19 20.03 17.69
CA ARG A 181 21.88 19.35 18.79
C ARG A 181 20.92 19.12 19.95
N TYR A 182 21.25 18.19 20.83
CA TYR A 182 20.62 18.12 22.15
C TYR A 182 21.23 19.17 23.08
N THR A 183 20.45 19.78 23.96
CA THR A 183 20.94 20.82 24.90
C THR A 183 21.93 20.26 25.93
N ASP A 184 21.91 18.95 26.17
CA ASP A 184 22.87 18.22 27.02
C ASP A 184 24.14 17.78 26.26
N SER A 185 24.25 18.12 24.97
CA SER A 185 25.38 17.79 24.10
C SER A 185 25.95 19.03 23.39
N ASN A 186 27.24 18.99 23.11
CA ASN A 186 27.89 20.01 22.26
C ASN A 186 28.07 19.55 20.81
N GLU A 187 27.59 18.35 20.47
CA GLU A 187 27.67 17.80 19.12
C GLU A 187 26.50 18.25 18.26
N TRP A 188 26.79 18.79 17.07
CA TRP A 188 25.80 19.20 16.09
C TRP A 188 25.64 18.14 14.98
N HIS A 189 24.41 17.75 14.71
CA HIS A 189 24.04 16.85 13.62
C HIS A 189 23.43 17.63 12.46
N VAL A 190 23.93 17.38 11.24
CA VAL A 190 23.42 17.99 10.02
C VAL A 190 22.12 17.30 9.60
N LEU A 191 21.06 18.09 9.39
CA LEU A 191 19.77 17.57 8.91
C LEU A 191 19.66 17.67 7.40
N VAL A 192 19.94 18.86 6.86
CA VAL A 192 19.76 19.14 5.43
C VAL A 192 20.63 20.32 5.02
N SER A 193 21.21 20.23 3.82
CA SER A 193 21.92 21.33 3.20
C SER A 193 20.97 22.32 2.54
N LEU A 194 21.19 23.61 2.72
CA LEU A 194 20.40 24.66 2.04
C LEU A 194 20.49 24.56 0.52
N TYR A 195 21.60 24.03 -0.02
CA TYR A 195 21.74 23.79 -1.45
C TYR A 195 20.69 22.83 -1.98
N SER A 196 20.37 21.77 -1.20
CA SER A 196 19.36 20.78 -1.59
C SER A 196 17.92 21.31 -1.53
N LEU A 197 17.70 22.37 -0.76
CA LEU A 197 16.39 23.03 -0.62
C LEU A 197 16.21 24.17 -1.63
N THR A 198 17.29 24.63 -2.25
CA THR A 198 17.25 25.74 -3.20
C THR A 198 16.99 25.19 -4.60
N GLY A 199 15.77 25.39 -5.10
CA GLY A 199 15.46 25.11 -6.51
C GLY A 199 16.30 25.99 -7.46
N PRO A 200 16.29 25.69 -8.78
CA PRO A 200 16.95 26.55 -9.76
C PRO A 200 16.44 27.99 -9.62
N GLN A 201 17.36 28.96 -9.69
CA GLN A 201 17.00 30.37 -9.66
C GLN A 201 15.97 30.65 -10.77
N GLY A 202 14.80 31.15 -10.38
CA GLY A 202 13.77 31.55 -11.33
C GLY A 202 14.29 32.65 -12.27
N PRO A 203 13.67 32.85 -13.44
CA PRO A 203 14.03 33.94 -14.32
C PRO A 203 14.00 35.28 -13.54
N PRO A 204 14.98 36.17 -13.75
CA PRO A 204 14.97 37.49 -13.13
C PRO A 204 13.63 38.17 -13.35
N GLY A 205 12.98 38.59 -12.26
CA GLY A 205 11.76 39.38 -12.36
C GLY A 205 12.03 40.70 -13.09
N ILE A 206 11.06 41.20 -13.85
CA ILE A 206 11.14 42.55 -14.42
C ILE A 206 10.98 43.54 -13.27
N THR A 207 11.96 44.42 -13.06
CA THR A 207 11.87 45.50 -12.08
C THR A 207 10.69 46.42 -12.47
N PRO A 208 9.64 46.54 -11.64
CA PRO A 208 8.52 47.41 -11.96
C PRO A 208 8.93 48.88 -11.83
N GLU A 209 8.28 49.74 -12.60
CA GLU A 209 8.36 51.19 -12.38
C GLU A 209 7.36 51.59 -11.29
N PHE A 210 7.78 52.48 -10.40
CA PHE A 210 6.91 52.97 -9.33
C PHE A 210 6.45 54.39 -9.62
N GLU A 211 5.15 54.66 -9.44
CA GLU A 211 4.61 56.03 -9.45
C GLU A 211 3.68 56.24 -8.24
N ILE A 212 3.56 57.48 -7.77
CA ILE A 212 2.56 57.85 -6.78
C ILE A 212 1.39 58.54 -7.50
N ARG A 213 0.16 58.01 -7.31
CA ARG A 213 -1.09 58.62 -7.80
C ARG A 213 -2.11 58.69 -6.68
N ASP A 214 -2.69 59.87 -6.48
CA ASP A 214 -3.70 60.14 -5.44
C ASP A 214 -3.29 59.64 -4.04
N GLY A 215 -1.99 59.79 -3.71
CA GLY A 215 -1.43 59.36 -2.42
C GLY A 215 -1.09 57.86 -2.32
N ASN A 216 -1.30 57.07 -3.37
CA ASN A 216 -1.02 55.63 -3.39
C ASN A 216 0.22 55.32 -4.24
N LEU A 217 1.10 54.43 -3.75
CA LEU A 217 2.23 53.89 -4.52
C LEU A 217 1.73 52.78 -5.46
N ILE A 218 1.92 52.97 -6.76
CA ILE A 218 1.54 52.02 -7.80
C ILE A 218 2.79 51.41 -8.42
N ALA A 219 2.86 50.08 -8.46
CA ALA A 219 3.87 49.33 -9.19
C ALA A 219 3.35 48.98 -10.59
N LYS A 220 4.05 49.44 -11.64
CA LYS A 220 3.77 49.12 -13.04
C LYS A 220 4.71 48.03 -13.52
N TYR A 221 4.12 46.94 -13.98
CA TYR A 221 4.83 45.87 -14.66
C TYR A 221 4.68 46.09 -16.17
N ASN A 222 5.78 46.36 -16.87
CA ASN A 222 5.80 46.34 -18.33
C ASN A 222 5.70 44.87 -18.78
N LYS A 223 4.66 44.52 -19.54
CA LYS A 223 4.55 43.21 -20.19
C LYS A 223 5.49 43.10 -21.37
#